data_AF-A0A6B0WWU3-F1
#
_entry.id   AF-A0A6B0WWU3-F1
#
_cell.length_a   1.000
_cell.length_b   1.000
_cell.length_c   1.000
_cell.angle_alpha   90.00
_cell.angle_beta   90.00
_cell.angle_gamma   90.00
#
_symmetry.space_group_name_H-M   'P 1'
#
loop_
_entity.id
_entity.type
_entity.pdbx_description
1 polymer ?
#
loop_
_entity_poly.entity_id
_entity_poly.type
_entity_poly.pdbx_seq_one_letter_code
_entity_poly.pdbx_strand_id
1 'polypeptide(L)'
;MLDIVGDRIAENVWWVVFAWLHVIPLWVPIVVLSRGFVTDAIRSCALTRGFTAFGESTMMKSRLGFALVASRVSRATYGTSKVVAFVLLFSLNAAQQMSGLAPAFLSGLEMVAVAATYLTVTLCVIRAIPVVTAAKRVVV
;
A
#
# COMPACT_ATOMS: atom_id res chain seq x y z
N MET A 1 -10.48 -1.96 -16.74
CA MET A 1 -10.92 -2.29 -15.37
C MET A 1 -10.30 -3.59 -14.88
N LEU A 2 -10.32 -4.67 -15.67
CA LEU A 2 -9.71 -5.96 -15.28
C LEU A 2 -8.21 -5.86 -14.94
N ASP A 3 -7.44 -5.09 -15.71
CA ASP A 3 -6.00 -4.85 -15.49
C ASP A 3 -5.70 -4.30 -14.07
N ILE A 4 -6.41 -3.24 -13.68
CA ILE A 4 -6.26 -2.59 -12.35
C ILE A 4 -6.67 -3.54 -11.20
N VAL A 5 -7.70 -4.36 -11.42
CA VAL A 5 -8.14 -5.34 -10.42
C VAL A 5 -7.12 -6.46 -10.29
N GLY A 6 -6.59 -6.95 -11.41
CA GLY A 6 -5.52 -7.95 -11.47
C GLY A 6 -4.28 -7.50 -10.71
N ASP A 7 -3.80 -6.28 -10.95
CA ASP A 7 -2.66 -5.70 -10.25
C ASP A 7 -2.85 -5.68 -8.72
N ARG A 8 -4.06 -5.31 -8.27
CA ARG A 8 -4.39 -5.30 -6.84
C ARG A 8 -4.45 -6.69 -6.23
N ILE A 9 -5.00 -7.66 -6.97
CA ILE A 9 -5.04 -9.06 -6.53
C ILE A 9 -3.61 -9.55 -6.38
N ALA A 10 -2.76 -9.37 -7.40
CA ALA A 10 -1.36 -9.77 -7.35
C ALA A 10 -0.62 -9.12 -6.16
N GLU A 11 -0.78 -7.81 -5.95
CA GLU A 11 -0.20 -7.09 -4.81
C GLU A 11 -0.64 -7.70 -3.47
N ASN A 12 -1.94 -7.93 -3.28
CA ASN A 12 -2.47 -8.47 -2.03
C ASN A 12 -2.03 -9.92 -1.79
N VAL A 13 -2.01 -10.74 -2.84
CA VAL A 13 -1.55 -12.14 -2.77
C VAL A 13 -0.10 -12.19 -2.30
N TRP A 14 0.78 -11.36 -2.85
CA TRP A 14 2.18 -11.36 -2.44
C TRP A 14 2.37 -10.97 -0.97
N TRP A 15 1.68 -9.94 -0.49
CA TRP A 15 1.74 -9.58 0.94
C TRP A 15 1.28 -10.74 1.85
N VAL A 16 0.22 -11.46 1.46
CA VAL A 16 -0.28 -12.60 2.22
C VAL A 16 0.70 -13.78 2.18
N VAL A 17 1.27 -14.08 1.01
CA VAL A 17 2.27 -15.15 0.85
C VAL A 17 3.51 -14.87 1.70
N PHE A 18 4.05 -13.65 1.71
CA PHE A 18 5.20 -13.31 2.55
C PHE A 18 4.88 -13.42 4.04
N ALA A 19 3.65 -13.11 4.46
CA ALA A 19 3.24 -13.32 5.84
C ALA A 19 3.09 -14.81 6.19
N TRP A 20 2.58 -15.63 5.26
CA TRP A 20 2.50 -17.08 5.43
C TRP A 20 3.88 -17.73 5.54
N LEU A 21 4.84 -17.26 4.74
CA LEU A 21 6.23 -17.70 4.79
C LEU A 21 7.00 -17.15 6.01
N HIS A 22 6.34 -16.43 6.92
CA HIS A 22 6.92 -15.79 8.10
C HIS A 22 8.06 -14.79 7.80
N VAL A 23 8.12 -14.27 6.57
CA VAL A 23 9.10 -13.25 6.16
C VAL A 23 8.70 -11.87 6.70
N ILE A 24 7.40 -11.61 6.84
CA ILE A 24 6.83 -10.41 7.44
C ILE A 24 5.73 -10.77 8.43
N PRO A 25 5.42 -9.90 9.40
CA PRO A 25 4.35 -10.17 10.34
C PRO A 25 2.96 -10.04 9.68
N LEU A 26 2.02 -10.86 10.14
CA LEU A 26 0.66 -10.97 9.59
C LEU A 26 -0.14 -9.66 9.59
N TRP A 27 0.17 -8.72 10.49
CA TRP A 27 -0.51 -7.44 10.53
C TRP A 27 -0.28 -6.60 9.26
N VAL A 28 0.85 -6.79 8.55
CA VAL A 28 1.19 -6.05 7.33
C VAL A 28 0.16 -6.25 6.21
N PRO A 29 -0.10 -7.48 5.73
CA PRO A 29 -1.13 -7.71 4.72
C PRO A 29 -2.50 -7.25 5.23
N ILE A 30 -2.85 -7.50 6.49
CA ILE A 30 -4.14 -7.08 7.06
C ILE A 30 -4.35 -5.57 6.88
N VAL A 31 -3.34 -4.76 7.20
CA VAL A 31 -3.42 -3.30 7.03
C VAL A 31 -3.55 -2.91 5.56
N VAL A 32 -2.72 -3.48 4.67
CA VAL A 32 -2.74 -3.12 3.23
C VAL A 32 -4.07 -3.48 2.58
N LEU A 33 -4.58 -4.69 2.83
CA LEU A 33 -5.86 -5.17 2.30
C LEU A 33 -7.02 -4.33 2.85
N SER A 34 -7.09 -4.16 4.17
CA SER A 34 -8.18 -3.41 4.82
C SER A 34 -8.24 -1.98 4.29
N ARG A 35 -7.09 -1.32 4.16
CA ARG A 35 -7.02 0.02 3.58
C ARG A 35 -7.53 0.04 2.15
N GLY A 36 -7.10 -0.92 1.33
CA GLY A 36 -7.52 -1.05 -0.07
C GLY A 36 -9.04 -1.09 -0.20
N PHE A 37 -9.68 -2.04 0.50
CA PHE A 37 -11.12 -2.21 0.50
C PHE A 37 -11.86 -0.99 1.02
N VAL A 38 -11.42 -0.39 2.14
CA VAL A 38 -12.05 0.81 2.70
C VAL A 38 -12.01 1.97 1.70
N THR A 39 -10.85 2.24 1.08
CA THR A 39 -10.74 3.35 0.12
C THR A 39 -11.55 3.12 -1.14
N ASP A 40 -11.69 1.88 -1.59
CA ASP A 40 -12.49 1.55 -2.77
C ASP A 40 -13.98 1.62 -2.48
N ALA A 41 -14.43 1.10 -1.33
CA ALA A 41 -15.82 1.18 -0.91
C ALA A 41 -16.29 2.63 -0.82
N ILE A 42 -15.49 3.51 -0.19
CA ILE A 42 -15.79 4.95 -0.11
C ILE A 42 -15.90 5.58 -1.50
N ARG A 43 -14.96 5.26 -2.41
CA ARG A 43 -14.97 5.80 -3.78
C ARG A 43 -16.18 5.31 -4.59
N SER A 44 -16.53 4.03 -4.45
CA SER A 44 -17.71 3.46 -5.09
C SER A 44 -18.99 4.11 -4.57
N CYS A 45 -19.14 4.30 -3.25
CA CYS A 45 -20.28 4.99 -2.66
C CYS A 45 -20.39 6.45 -3.12
N ALA A 46 -19.26 7.17 -3.23
CA ALA A 46 -19.24 8.54 -3.72
C ALA A 46 -19.69 8.64 -5.19
N LEU A 47 -19.24 7.71 -6.04
CA LEU A 47 -19.66 7.61 -7.44
C LEU A 47 -21.18 7.37 -7.57
N THR A 48 -21.74 6.47 -6.75
CA THR A 48 -23.19 6.19 -6.77
C THR A 48 -24.04 7.39 -6.34
N ARG A 49 -23.50 8.30 -5.52
CA ARG A 49 -24.17 9.54 -5.08
C ARG A 49 -23.95 10.74 -6.02
N GLY A 50 -23.35 10.53 -7.21
CA GLY A 50 -23.12 11.58 -8.20
C GLY A 50 -21.96 12.53 -7.89
N PHE A 51 -21.16 12.26 -6.86
CA PHE A 51 -19.96 13.04 -6.57
C PHE A 51 -18.80 12.59 -7.47
N THR A 52 -18.22 13.53 -8.23
CA THR A 52 -17.04 13.25 -9.05
C THR A 52 -15.76 13.31 -8.20
N ALA A 53 -14.79 12.46 -8.54
CA ALA A 53 -13.49 12.42 -7.85
C ALA A 53 -12.67 13.74 -8.02
N PHE A 54 -12.99 14.57 -9.02
CA PHE A 54 -12.42 15.90 -9.26
C PHE A 54 -13.44 16.82 -10.00
N GLY A 55 -13.57 18.10 -9.58
CA GLY A 55 -14.54 19.08 -10.08
C GLY A 55 -14.82 20.22 -9.08
N GLU A 56 -15.49 21.32 -9.48
CA GLU A 56 -15.73 22.52 -8.63
C GLU A 56 -16.52 22.24 -7.34
N SER A 57 -17.25 21.12 -7.30
CA SER A 57 -17.89 20.50 -6.13
C SER A 57 -17.03 19.36 -5.55
N THR A 58 -15.73 19.61 -5.39
CA THR A 58 -14.76 18.58 -4.99
C THR A 58 -14.90 18.18 -3.52
N MET A 59 -14.92 16.87 -3.27
CA MET A 59 -14.85 16.28 -1.93
C MET A 59 -13.55 16.65 -1.17
N MET A 60 -12.51 17.12 -1.89
CA MET A 60 -11.21 17.52 -1.36
C MET A 60 -10.92 19.00 -1.65
N LYS A 61 -11.23 19.89 -0.70
CA LYS A 61 -10.81 21.30 -0.75
C LYS A 61 -9.46 21.58 -0.07
N SER A 62 -8.89 20.63 0.67
CA SER A 62 -7.61 20.81 1.37
C SER A 62 -6.42 20.65 0.41
N ARG A 63 -5.65 21.73 0.21
CA ARG A 63 -4.40 21.75 -0.58
C ARG A 63 -3.37 20.73 -0.08
N LEU A 64 -3.36 20.42 1.21
CA LEU A 64 -2.50 19.39 1.81
C LEU A 64 -2.96 17.97 1.45
N GLY A 65 -4.27 17.71 1.40
CA GLY A 65 -4.83 16.44 0.96
C GLY A 65 -4.56 16.16 -0.53
N PHE A 66 -4.58 17.21 -1.37
CA PHE A 66 -4.23 17.11 -2.79
C PHE A 66 -2.72 16.90 -3.00
N ALA A 67 -1.87 17.61 -2.26
CA ALA A 67 -0.41 17.44 -2.34
C ALA A 67 0.05 16.03 -1.91
N LEU A 68 -0.57 15.46 -0.87
CA LEU A 68 -0.24 14.14 -0.33
C LEU A 68 -0.80 12.98 -1.16
N VAL A 69 -1.97 13.12 -1.82
CA VAL A 69 -2.64 11.99 -2.51
C VAL A 69 -2.73 12.14 -4.03
N ALA A 70 -2.85 13.35 -4.57
CA ALA A 70 -3.07 13.58 -6.00
C ALA A 70 -1.77 13.87 -6.79
N SER A 71 -0.69 14.29 -6.12
CA SER A 71 0.58 14.56 -6.80
C SER A 71 1.12 13.28 -7.46
N ARG A 72 1.61 13.42 -8.70
CA ARG A 72 2.22 12.32 -9.47
C ARG A 72 3.43 11.75 -8.72
N VAL A 73 4.16 12.62 -8.01
CA VAL A 73 5.31 12.28 -7.18
C VAL A 73 4.93 11.35 -6.04
N SER A 74 3.87 11.64 -5.28
CA SER A 74 3.38 10.74 -4.23
C SER A 74 3.05 9.36 -4.79
N ARG A 75 2.34 9.30 -5.92
CA ARG A 75 1.98 8.02 -6.59
C ARG A 75 3.22 7.23 -7.01
N ALA A 76 4.19 7.90 -7.60
CA ALA A 76 5.46 7.29 -7.98
C ALA A 76 6.22 6.78 -6.74
N THR A 77 6.37 7.58 -5.68
CA THR A 77 7.11 7.16 -4.48
C THR A 77 6.48 5.95 -3.79
N TYR A 78 5.15 5.91 -3.67
CA TYR A 78 4.47 4.73 -3.13
C TYR A 78 4.66 3.50 -4.03
N GLY A 79 4.50 3.66 -5.35
CA GLY A 79 4.73 2.59 -6.32
C GLY A 79 6.16 2.03 -6.23
N THR A 80 7.16 2.91 -6.28
CA THR A 80 8.58 2.54 -6.14
C THR A 80 8.86 1.89 -4.80
N SER A 81 8.32 2.42 -3.68
CA SER A 81 8.52 1.82 -2.35
C SER A 81 8.03 0.37 -2.28
N LYS A 82 6.89 0.07 -2.91
CA LYS A 82 6.37 -1.31 -2.99
C LYS A 82 7.26 -2.22 -3.81
N VAL A 83 7.70 -1.77 -4.98
CA VAL A 83 8.60 -2.56 -5.83
C VAL A 83 9.88 -2.88 -5.06
N VAL A 84 10.49 -1.88 -4.42
CA VAL A 84 11.68 -2.08 -3.58
C VAL A 84 11.40 -3.06 -2.44
N ALA A 85 10.29 -2.91 -1.72
CA ALA A 85 9.92 -3.83 -0.64
C ALA A 85 9.76 -5.26 -1.15
N PHE A 86 9.02 -5.47 -2.24
CA PHE A 86 8.84 -6.82 -2.81
C PHE A 86 10.15 -7.42 -3.29
N VAL A 87 10.98 -6.68 -4.01
CA VAL A 87 12.29 -7.17 -4.45
C VAL A 87 13.12 -7.62 -3.26
N LEU A 88 13.19 -6.81 -2.20
CA LEU A 88 13.92 -7.17 -0.97
C LEU A 88 13.33 -8.39 -0.26
N LEU A 89 12.00 -8.51 -0.18
CA LEU A 89 11.34 -9.66 0.43
C LEU A 89 11.55 -10.95 -0.37
N PHE A 90 11.51 -10.89 -1.70
CA PHE A 90 11.88 -12.01 -2.56
C PHE A 90 13.34 -12.41 -2.37
N SER A 91 14.25 -11.43 -2.37
CA SER A 91 15.68 -11.67 -2.13
C SER A 91 15.93 -12.27 -0.75
N LEU A 92 15.25 -11.80 0.29
CA LEU A 92 15.35 -12.34 1.64
C LEU A 92 14.88 -13.80 1.70
N ASN A 93 13.69 -14.08 1.16
CA ASN A 93 13.15 -15.43 1.11
C ASN A 93 14.03 -16.40 0.29
N ALA A 94 14.63 -15.93 -0.80
CA ALA A 94 15.57 -16.71 -1.59
C ALA A 94 16.90 -16.95 -0.82
N ALA A 95 17.43 -15.92 -0.16
CA ALA A 95 18.65 -16.01 0.62
C ALA A 95 18.50 -16.96 1.83
N GLN A 96 17.34 -16.96 2.49
CA GLN A 96 17.05 -17.87 3.61
C GLN A 96 17.07 -19.35 3.20
N GLN A 97 16.82 -19.67 1.93
CA GLN A 97 16.86 -21.04 1.41
C GLN A 97 18.26 -21.47 0.93
N MET A 98 19.20 -20.53 0.81
CA MET A 98 20.55 -20.81 0.31
C MET A 98 21.49 -21.16 1.47
N SER A 99 22.06 -22.36 1.46
CA SER A 99 23.06 -22.79 2.43
C SER A 99 24.40 -22.10 2.18
N GLY A 100 25.07 -21.63 3.24
CA GLY A 100 26.43 -21.07 3.17
C GLY A 100 26.53 -19.54 3.14
N LEU A 101 25.41 -18.82 3.24
CA LEU A 101 25.44 -17.37 3.43
C LEU A 101 25.84 -17.01 4.87
N ALA A 102 26.63 -15.94 5.01
CA ALA A 102 27.02 -15.43 6.31
C ALA A 102 25.79 -14.97 7.10
N PRO A 103 25.64 -15.35 8.38
CA PRO A 103 24.50 -14.94 9.21
C PRO A 103 24.33 -13.41 9.27
N ALA A 104 25.43 -12.66 9.31
CA ALA A 104 25.43 -11.20 9.31
C ALA A 104 24.82 -10.60 8.04
N PHE A 105 25.00 -11.25 6.89
CA PHE A 105 24.40 -10.81 5.62
C PHE A 105 22.89 -11.03 5.64
N LEU A 106 22.43 -12.19 6.12
CA LEU A 106 21.00 -12.50 6.26
C LEU A 106 20.30 -11.52 7.20
N SER A 107 20.87 -11.24 8.37
CA SER A 107 20.30 -10.27 9.32
C SER A 107 20.29 -8.84 8.76
N GLY A 108 21.32 -8.46 8.01
CA GLY A 108 21.36 -7.15 7.36
C GLY A 108 20.29 -7.01 6.28
N LEU A 109 20.13 -8.04 5.44
CA LEU A 109 19.10 -8.08 4.41
C LEU A 109 17.68 -8.07 5.02
N GLU A 110 17.47 -8.83 6.10
CA GLU A 110 16.21 -8.85 6.85
C GLU A 110 15.86 -7.45 7.38
N MET A 111 16.81 -6.79 8.03
CA MET A 111 16.60 -5.45 8.58
C MET A 111 16.18 -4.45 7.48
N VAL A 112 16.85 -4.48 6.32
CA VAL A 112 16.55 -3.58 5.20
C VAL A 112 15.19 -3.93 4.57
N ALA A 113 14.87 -5.21 4.40
CA ALA A 113 13.60 -5.66 3.85
C ALA A 113 12.40 -5.31 4.74
N VAL A 114 12.53 -5.51 6.06
CA VAL A 114 11.50 -5.16 7.05
C VAL A 114 11.34 -3.63 7.12
N ALA A 115 12.44 -2.88 7.13
CA ALA A 115 12.39 -1.41 7.11
C ALA A 115 11.67 -0.88 5.86
N ALA A 116 11.99 -1.40 4.67
CA ALA A 116 11.31 -1.04 3.42
C ALA A 116 9.81 -1.41 3.45
N THR A 117 9.47 -2.55 4.03
CA THR A 117 8.08 -2.97 4.23
C THR A 117 7.32 -1.99 5.12
N TYR A 118 7.88 -1.63 6.27
CA TYR A 118 7.23 -0.72 7.21
C TYR A 118 7.10 0.69 6.65
N LEU A 119 8.10 1.17 5.90
CA LEU A 119 8.01 2.43 5.17
C LEU A 119 6.84 2.39 4.17
N THR A 120 6.74 1.31 3.40
CA THR A 120 5.69 1.10 2.41
C THR A 120 4.30 1.08 3.04
N VAL A 121 4.15 0.37 4.17
CA VAL A 121 2.89 0.30 4.91
C VAL A 121 2.54 1.66 5.52
N THR A 122 3.52 2.39 6.04
CA THR A 122 3.31 3.74 6.57
C THR A 122 2.82 4.70 5.48
N LEU A 123 3.45 4.68 4.30
CA LEU A 123 3.01 5.45 3.15
C LEU A 123 1.60 5.02 2.69
N CYS A 124 1.30 3.72 2.73
CA CYS A 124 -0.01 3.16 2.44
C CYS A 124 -1.09 3.75 3.36
N VAL A 125 -0.82 3.84 4.68
CA VAL A 125 -1.77 4.39 5.66
C VAL A 125 -1.91 5.91 5.52
N ILE A 126 -0.80 6.65 5.41
CA ILE A 126 -0.82 8.12 5.27
C ILE A 126 -1.67 8.54 4.07
N ARG A 127 -1.59 7.81 2.97
CA ARG A 127 -2.35 8.09 1.75
C ARG A 127 -3.84 7.77 1.85
N ALA A 128 -4.25 6.96 2.82
CA ALA A 128 -5.65 6.64 3.06
C ALA A 128 -6.39 7.76 3.81
N ILE A 129 -5.66 8.52 4.65
CA ILE A 129 -6.22 9.59 5.49
C ILE A 129 -7.11 10.53 4.69
N PRO A 130 -6.71 11.04 3.51
CA PRO A 130 -7.50 12.05 2.81
C PRO A 130 -8.79 11.49 2.18
N VAL A 131 -8.84 10.17 1.92
CA VAL A 131 -10.05 9.50 1.45
C VAL A 131 -11.05 9.32 2.60
N VAL A 132 -10.55 8.91 3.76
CA VAL A 132 -11.39 8.69 4.96
C VAL A 132 -11.93 10.01 5.51
N THR A 133 -11.13 11.09 5.51
CA THR A 133 -11.61 12.41 5.95
C THR A 133 -12.65 13.00 5.00
N ALA A 134 -12.53 12.72 3.70
CA ALA A 134 -13.53 13.11 2.71
C ALA A 134 -14.84 12.29 2.87
N ALA A 135 -14.74 11.01 3.26
CA ALA A 135 -15.90 10.14 3.48
C ALA A 135 -16.87 10.65 4.55
N LYS A 136 -16.37 11.35 5.59
CA LYS A 136 -17.21 11.97 6.64
C LYS A 136 -18.27 12.93 6.10
N ARG A 137 -18.08 13.48 4.89
CA ARG A 137 -19.04 14.38 4.24
C ARG A 137 -19.96 13.70 3.24
N VAL A 138 -19.69 12.43 2.91
CA VAL A 138 -20.49 11.65 1.94
C VAL A 138 -21.42 10.70 2.66
N VAL A 139 -21.07 10.21 3.85
CA VAL A 139 -21.85 9.21 4.60
C VAL A 139 -22.83 9.85 5.59
N VAL A 140 -22.53 11.04 6.10
CA VAL A 140 -23.44 11.87 6.91
C VAL A 140 -24.23 12.78 5.98
#